data_AF-A0A1M4WR29-F1
#
_entry.id   AF-A0A1M4WR29-F1
#
_cell.length_a   1.000
_cell.length_b   1.000
_cell.length_c   1.000
_cell.angle_alpha   90.00
_cell.angle_beta   90.00
_cell.angle_gamma   90.00
#
_symmetry.space_group_name_H-M   'P 1'
#
loop_
_entity.id
_entity.type
_entity.pdbx_description
1 polymer ?
#
loop_
_entity_poly.entity_id
_entity_poly.type
_entity_poly.pdbx_seq_one_letter_code
_entity_poly.pdbx_strand_id
1 'polypeptide(L)'
;MQNLDLSILEKVPEQNLKVILEIEPLAPLSMVSELPGSFYKSLKSPSKKMICGLFENVLGWHIDIVDRKLIQKDLIKIRQKGVKGGDAKKIIKKNIESFQTGSTYIPLLYEYFEIELPFIPSQLAHYDDLWSRAFRRSDSHRHTFGTRYMDTDFIEKWNLIKAKVASDTKRKSTEKNTLLDKLFKRYMGYFPMYYSTPTRREYTQYDGNFQIKLSMDESLFAQLTNKLVKENIGYLGSNEGWVHLTIKEFTV
;
A
#
# COMPACT_ATOMS: atom_id res chain seq x y z
N MET A 1 1.61 -5.47 22.55
CA MET A 1 2.32 -4.42 21.79
C MET A 1 3.45 -3.92 22.66
N GLN A 2 4.70 -4.36 22.42
CA GLN A 2 5.85 -3.78 23.11
C GLN A 2 6.18 -2.41 22.47
N ASN A 3 6.19 -1.35 23.28
CA ASN A 3 6.75 0.00 23.06
C ASN A 3 6.70 0.60 21.64
N LEU A 4 5.54 0.65 20.98
CA LEU A 4 5.32 1.54 19.84
C LEU A 4 4.98 2.94 20.38
N ASP A 5 5.86 3.90 20.17
CA ASP A 5 5.59 5.31 20.49
C ASP A 5 4.72 5.94 19.40
N LEU A 6 3.45 6.17 19.72
CA LEU A 6 2.47 6.85 18.87
C LEU A 6 2.09 8.24 19.40
N SER A 7 2.81 8.75 20.41
CA SER A 7 2.49 10.00 21.11
C SER A 7 2.44 11.21 20.17
N ILE A 8 3.20 11.17 19.08
CA ILE A 8 3.20 12.21 18.05
C ILE A 8 1.81 12.44 17.44
N LEU A 9 0.99 11.38 17.32
CA LEU A 9 -0.36 11.43 16.73
C LEU A 9 -1.36 12.22 17.59
N GLU A 10 -1.08 12.37 18.89
CA GLU A 10 -1.95 13.08 19.84
C GLU A 10 -1.96 14.59 19.63
N LYS A 11 -0.92 15.13 18.99
CA LYS A 11 -0.77 16.55 18.69
C LYS A 11 -1.17 16.86 17.26
N VAL A 12 -1.64 18.08 17.01
CA VAL A 12 -1.84 18.59 15.65
C VAL A 12 -0.46 18.93 15.08
N PRO A 13 -0.08 18.43 13.88
CA PRO A 13 1.24 18.66 13.33
C PRO A 13 1.43 20.12 12.90
N GLU A 14 2.65 20.62 13.07
CA GLU A 14 3.08 21.93 12.59
C GLU A 14 4.27 21.76 11.64
N GLN A 15 4.08 21.96 10.34
CA GLN A 15 5.11 21.74 9.31
C GLN A 15 6.11 22.91 9.20
N ASN A 16 6.68 23.31 10.33
CA ASN A 16 7.52 24.49 10.50
C ASN A 16 9.00 24.27 10.10
N LEU A 17 9.48 23.02 10.09
CA LEU A 17 10.86 22.70 9.77
C LEU A 17 11.04 22.40 8.28
N LYS A 18 12.14 22.88 7.69
CA LYS A 18 12.55 22.50 6.33
C LYS A 18 13.65 21.47 6.41
N VAL A 19 13.47 20.34 5.72
CA VAL A 19 14.42 19.22 5.75
C VAL A 19 14.68 18.70 4.34
N ILE A 20 15.87 18.13 4.13
CA ILE A 20 16.18 17.33 2.96
C ILE A 20 16.16 15.86 3.37
N LEU A 21 15.27 15.10 2.73
CA LEU A 21 15.28 13.65 2.74
C LEU A 21 16.10 13.16 1.54
N GLU A 22 17.18 12.44 1.80
CA GLU A 22 17.94 11.73 0.78
C GLU A 22 17.55 10.24 0.81
N ILE A 23 17.17 9.70 -0.35
CA ILE A 23 16.82 8.29 -0.52
C ILE A 23 17.77 7.69 -1.55
N GLU A 24 18.61 6.78 -1.09
CA GLU A 24 19.54 6.00 -1.91
C GLU A 24 18.90 4.64 -2.22
N PRO A 25 18.58 4.35 -3.49
CA PRO A 25 18.08 3.04 -3.88
C PRO A 25 19.16 1.97 -3.73
N LEU A 26 18.91 0.95 -2.90
CA LEU A 26 19.79 -0.21 -2.76
C LEU A 26 19.37 -1.36 -3.70
N ALA A 27 18.20 -1.24 -4.32
CA ALA A 27 17.64 -2.15 -5.29
C ALA A 27 16.80 -1.38 -6.33
N PRO A 28 16.53 -1.97 -7.52
CA PRO A 28 15.56 -1.42 -8.46
C PRO A 28 14.20 -1.18 -7.79
N LEU A 29 13.62 0.00 -8.00
CA LEU A 29 12.42 0.44 -7.32
C LEU A 29 11.18 0.27 -8.20
N SER A 30 10.10 -0.21 -7.59
CA SER A 30 8.79 -0.23 -8.22
C SER A 30 7.79 0.61 -7.41
N MET A 31 7.72 1.89 -7.75
CA MET A 31 6.95 2.92 -7.06
C MET A 31 5.55 3.07 -7.65
N VAL A 32 4.71 2.06 -7.51
CA VAL A 32 3.36 2.04 -8.09
C VAL A 32 2.36 2.73 -7.14
N SER A 33 1.64 3.76 -7.59
CA SER A 33 0.72 4.54 -6.75
C SER A 33 -0.61 3.85 -6.44
N GLU A 34 -1.18 3.14 -7.41
CA GLU A 34 -2.48 2.49 -7.31
C GLU A 34 -2.39 1.09 -7.92
N LEU A 35 -3.45 0.29 -7.86
CA LEU A 35 -3.49 -1.04 -8.49
C LEU A 35 -4.00 -0.90 -9.94
N PRO A 36 -3.14 -0.70 -10.96
CA PRO A 36 -3.59 -0.71 -12.36
C PRO A 36 -4.14 -2.07 -12.76
N GLY A 37 -5.03 -2.06 -13.75
CA GLY A 37 -5.76 -3.24 -14.20
C GLY A 37 -4.87 -4.33 -14.81
N SER A 38 -3.86 -3.96 -15.60
CA SER A 38 -3.06 -4.91 -16.39
C SER A 38 -1.53 -4.75 -16.28
N PHE A 39 -1.03 -3.55 -15.99
CA PHE A 39 0.40 -3.25 -15.94
C PHE A 39 0.75 -2.26 -14.83
N TYR A 40 1.66 -2.66 -13.95
CA TYR A 40 2.14 -1.87 -12.81
C TYR A 40 3.31 -0.98 -13.22
N LYS A 41 3.01 0.21 -13.74
CA LYS A 41 4.02 1.21 -14.09
C LYS A 41 4.58 1.89 -12.84
N SER A 42 5.89 2.04 -12.77
CA SER A 42 6.58 2.75 -11.69
C SER A 42 6.44 4.27 -11.89
N LEU A 43 6.20 5.00 -10.80
CA LEU A 43 6.28 6.45 -10.83
C LEU A 43 7.72 6.92 -11.03
N LYS A 44 7.90 8.13 -11.54
CA LYS A 44 9.24 8.75 -11.66
C LYS A 44 9.81 9.19 -10.32
N SER A 45 8.96 9.54 -9.36
CA SER A 45 9.31 9.94 -8.01
C SER A 45 8.34 9.32 -7.00
N PRO A 46 8.76 9.14 -5.74
CA PRO A 46 7.88 8.59 -4.72
C PRO A 46 6.74 9.53 -4.40
N SER A 47 5.53 8.97 -4.30
CA SER A 47 4.36 9.72 -3.83
C SER A 47 4.44 10.00 -2.33
N LYS A 48 3.69 11.00 -1.86
CA LYS A 48 3.57 11.31 -0.43
C LYS A 48 3.16 10.10 0.42
N LYS A 49 2.29 9.23 -0.10
CA LYS A 49 1.90 8.00 0.59
C LYS A 49 3.05 7.01 0.74
N MET A 50 3.93 6.91 -0.27
CA MET A 50 5.10 6.05 -0.22
C MET A 50 6.12 6.58 0.79
N ILE A 51 6.37 7.89 0.81
CA ILE A 51 7.24 8.52 1.82
C ILE A 51 6.66 8.33 3.23
N CYS A 52 5.34 8.45 3.37
CA CYS A 52 4.67 8.20 4.64
C CYS A 52 4.86 6.74 5.10
N GLY A 53 4.62 5.77 4.21
CA GLY A 53 4.87 4.35 4.50
C GLY A 53 6.33 4.04 4.80
N LEU A 54 7.26 4.73 4.14
CA LEU A 54 8.70 4.63 4.39
C LEU A 54 9.05 5.13 5.80
N PHE A 55 8.54 6.28 6.23
CA PHE A 55 8.76 6.80 7.58
C PHE A 55 8.15 5.88 8.65
N GLU A 56 6.92 5.42 8.44
CA GLU A 56 6.29 4.47 9.35
C GLU A 56 7.06 3.15 9.44
N ASN A 57 7.62 2.67 8.32
CA ASN A 57 8.47 1.48 8.30
C ASN A 57 9.75 1.68 9.13
N VAL A 58 10.46 2.79 8.94
CA VAL A 58 11.68 3.11 9.69
C VAL A 58 11.39 3.22 11.18
N LEU A 59 10.26 3.82 11.57
CA LEU A 59 9.82 3.91 12.96
C LEU A 59 9.33 2.56 13.53
N GLY A 60 9.27 1.50 12.72
CA GLY A 60 8.82 0.16 13.11
C GLY A 60 7.30 0.02 13.24
N TRP A 61 6.52 0.93 12.66
CA TRP A 61 5.05 0.96 12.75
C TRP A 61 4.38 -0.07 11.83
N HIS A 62 4.61 -1.34 12.10
CA HIS A 62 3.98 -2.48 11.43
C HIS A 62 2.60 -2.79 12.04
N ILE A 63 1.68 -1.83 11.93
CA ILE A 63 0.35 -1.88 12.54
C ILE A 63 -0.66 -2.52 11.59
N ASP A 64 -1.47 -3.46 12.09
CA ASP A 64 -2.53 -4.11 11.31
C ASP A 64 -3.63 -3.12 10.88
N ILE A 65 -4.34 -3.47 9.79
CA ILE A 65 -5.42 -2.64 9.24
C ILE A 65 -6.57 -2.40 10.24
N VAL A 66 -6.86 -3.37 11.12
CA VAL A 66 -7.92 -3.21 12.13
C VAL A 66 -7.52 -2.13 13.12
N ASP A 67 -6.30 -2.18 13.63
CA ASP A 67 -5.77 -1.21 14.59
C ASP A 67 -5.59 0.18 13.94
N ARG A 68 -5.11 0.24 12.70
CA ARG A 68 -5.01 1.51 11.93
C ARG A 68 -6.36 2.22 11.80
N LYS A 69 -7.46 1.47 11.60
CA LYS A 69 -8.81 2.05 11.56
C LYS A 69 -9.24 2.61 12.92
N LEU A 70 -8.83 2.00 14.02
CA LEU A 70 -9.09 2.52 15.37
C LEU A 70 -8.30 3.81 15.60
N ILE A 71 -7.00 3.80 15.31
CA ILE A 71 -6.12 4.97 15.43
C ILE A 71 -6.63 6.13 14.57
N GLN A 72 -7.04 5.88 13.32
CA GLN A 72 -7.59 6.92 12.45
C GLN A 72 -8.87 7.55 13.02
N LYS A 73 -9.76 6.75 13.63
CA LYS A 73 -10.97 7.27 14.29
C LYS A 73 -10.60 8.17 15.47
N ASP A 74 -9.62 7.79 16.26
CA ASP A 74 -9.18 8.59 17.41
C ASP A 74 -8.45 9.86 16.96
N LEU A 75 -7.61 9.78 15.92
CA LEU A 75 -7.01 10.93 15.25
C LEU A 75 -8.08 11.94 14.81
N ILE A 76 -9.13 11.48 14.12
CA ILE A 76 -10.25 12.34 13.71
C ILE A 76 -10.91 13.03 14.91
N LYS A 77 -11.13 12.30 16.02
CA LYS A 77 -11.71 12.90 17.26
C LYS A 77 -10.79 13.97 17.83
N ILE A 78 -9.48 13.73 17.87
CA ILE A 78 -8.47 14.68 18.36
C ILE A 78 -8.49 15.93 17.50
N ARG A 79 -8.47 15.81 16.16
CA ARG A 79 -8.52 16.95 15.24
C ARG A 79 -9.84 17.73 15.30
N GLN A 80 -10.95 17.07 15.65
CA GLN A 80 -12.25 17.72 15.84
C GLN A 80 -12.43 18.38 17.22
N LYS A 81 -11.52 18.14 18.17
CA LYS A 81 -11.60 18.70 19.52
C LYS A 81 -11.46 20.23 19.45
N GLY A 82 -12.37 20.95 20.09
CA GLY A 82 -12.39 22.43 20.06
C GLY A 82 -13.05 23.05 18.82
N VAL A 83 -13.37 22.28 17.78
CA VAL A 83 -14.06 22.77 16.57
C VAL A 83 -15.56 22.91 16.83
N LYS A 84 -16.10 24.12 16.62
CA LYS A 84 -17.54 24.41 16.70
C LYS A 84 -18.19 24.25 15.31
N GLY A 85 -19.37 23.64 15.26
CA GLY A 85 -20.13 23.43 14.02
C GLY A 85 -19.95 22.04 13.39
N GLY A 86 -21.07 21.44 12.97
CA GLY A 86 -21.11 20.08 12.41
C GLY A 86 -20.39 19.97 11.06
N ASP A 87 -20.45 21.01 10.23
CA ASP A 87 -19.89 20.95 8.87
C ASP A 87 -18.36 21.04 8.86
N ALA A 88 -17.77 21.87 9.73
CA ALA A 88 -16.31 21.90 9.92
C ALA A 88 -15.77 20.54 10.38
N LYS A 89 -16.46 19.85 11.29
CA LYS A 89 -16.10 18.49 11.72
C LYS A 89 -16.17 17.47 10.58
N LYS A 90 -17.19 17.56 9.72
CA LYS A 90 -17.32 16.69 8.53
C LYS A 90 -16.19 16.92 7.54
N ILE A 91 -15.77 18.17 7.33
CA ILE A 91 -14.64 18.51 6.44
C ILE A 91 -13.35 17.86 6.95
N ILE A 92 -13.03 18.02 8.24
CA ILE A 92 -11.84 17.40 8.86
C ILE A 92 -11.84 15.88 8.67
N LYS A 93 -12.98 15.23 8.97
CA LYS A 93 -13.14 13.79 8.79
C LYS A 93 -12.89 13.39 7.33
N LYS A 94 -13.53 14.07 6.39
CA LYS A 94 -13.40 13.79 4.96
C LYS A 94 -11.96 13.97 4.48
N ASN A 95 -11.25 14.99 4.96
CA ASN A 95 -9.85 15.23 4.62
C ASN A 95 -8.96 14.07 5.10
N ILE A 96 -9.09 13.66 6.36
CA ILE A 96 -8.29 12.54 6.91
C ILE A 96 -8.61 11.21 6.20
N GLU A 97 -9.88 10.95 5.92
CA GLU A 97 -10.29 9.75 5.18
C GLU A 97 -9.81 9.78 3.72
N SER A 98 -9.67 10.97 3.12
CA SER A 98 -9.19 11.12 1.73
C SER A 98 -7.74 10.68 1.54
N PHE A 99 -6.93 10.65 2.61
CA PHE A 99 -5.54 10.17 2.54
C PHE A 99 -5.45 8.70 2.12
N GLN A 100 -6.53 7.93 2.29
CA GLN A 100 -6.61 6.52 1.88
C GLN A 100 -6.99 6.31 0.40
N THR A 101 -7.41 7.35 -0.33
CA THR A 101 -7.96 7.20 -1.71
C THR A 101 -7.05 6.38 -2.65
N GLY A 102 -7.60 5.36 -3.32
CA GLY A 102 -6.84 4.52 -4.27
C GLY A 102 -6.01 3.38 -3.64
N SER A 103 -6.01 3.22 -2.31
CA SER A 103 -5.29 2.15 -1.61
C SER A 103 -6.03 1.65 -0.36
N THR A 104 -5.72 0.44 0.10
CA THR A 104 -6.17 -0.06 1.41
C THR A 104 -5.32 0.46 2.56
N TYR A 105 -4.15 1.03 2.27
CA TYR A 105 -3.22 1.58 3.25
C TYR A 105 -3.76 2.89 3.86
N ILE A 106 -3.73 2.98 5.19
CA ILE A 106 -4.13 4.17 5.96
C ILE A 106 -2.85 4.85 6.47
N PRO A 107 -2.39 5.95 5.82
CA PRO A 107 -1.20 6.68 6.25
C PRO A 107 -1.51 7.51 7.50
N LEU A 108 -0.77 7.28 8.58
CA LEU A 108 -0.94 7.97 9.87
C LEU A 108 -0.13 9.27 9.93
N LEU A 109 1.04 9.30 9.28
CA LEU A 109 1.92 10.47 9.24
C LEU A 109 1.64 11.44 8.08
N TYR A 110 0.53 11.29 7.36
CA TYR A 110 0.27 12.04 6.12
C TYR A 110 0.22 13.56 6.30
N GLU A 111 -0.25 14.04 7.46
CA GLU A 111 -0.34 15.48 7.79
C GLU A 111 0.97 16.05 8.33
N TYR A 112 1.95 15.22 8.69
CA TYR A 112 3.17 15.64 9.42
C TYR A 112 4.26 16.18 8.51
N PHE A 113 4.08 16.09 7.19
CA PHE A 113 5.00 16.68 6.25
C PHE A 113 4.30 17.03 4.94
N GLU A 114 4.93 17.87 4.13
CA GLU A 114 4.53 18.19 2.76
C GLU A 114 5.74 18.12 1.84
N ILE A 115 5.54 17.62 0.62
CA ILE A 115 6.61 17.54 -0.38
C ILE A 115 6.67 18.88 -1.11
N GLU A 116 7.85 19.51 -1.13
CA GLU A 116 8.06 20.75 -1.88
C GLU A 116 8.66 20.46 -3.25
N LEU A 117 9.96 20.17 -3.30
CA LEU A 117 10.72 19.99 -4.53
C LEU A 117 11.50 18.67 -4.46
N PRO A 118 11.21 17.71 -5.36
CA PRO A 118 12.01 16.51 -5.51
C PRO A 118 13.06 16.71 -6.62
N PHE A 119 14.32 16.49 -6.27
CA PHE A 119 15.35 16.10 -7.23
C PHE A 119 15.23 14.61 -7.52
N ILE A 120 15.12 14.28 -8.80
CA ILE A 120 14.95 12.90 -9.27
C ILE A 120 16.26 12.50 -9.98
N PRO A 121 16.94 11.43 -9.53
CA PRO A 121 18.15 10.94 -10.17
C PRO A 121 17.84 10.42 -11.58
N SER A 122 18.87 10.37 -12.43
CA SER A 122 18.76 9.85 -13.77
C SER A 122 18.38 8.38 -13.74
N GLN A 123 17.45 7.97 -14.61
CA GLN A 123 17.10 6.57 -14.79
C GLN A 123 18.17 5.89 -15.65
N LEU A 124 18.79 4.84 -15.13
CA LEU A 124 19.77 4.02 -15.87
C LEU A 124 19.09 3.01 -16.77
N ALA A 125 18.13 2.28 -16.21
CA ALA A 125 17.44 1.18 -16.88
C ALA A 125 16.06 0.96 -16.26
N HIS A 126 15.22 0.21 -16.96
CA HIS A 126 14.02 -0.40 -16.40
C HIS A 126 13.85 -1.81 -16.94
N TYR A 127 13.14 -2.64 -16.19
CA TYR A 127 12.71 -3.95 -16.64
C TYR A 127 11.33 -4.28 -16.08
N ASP A 128 10.63 -5.18 -16.76
CA ASP A 128 9.35 -5.72 -16.30
C ASP A 128 9.57 -7.11 -15.68
N ASP A 129 9.02 -7.33 -14.50
CA ASP A 129 8.95 -8.65 -13.87
C ASP A 129 7.49 -9.12 -13.70
N LEU A 130 7.29 -10.44 -13.62
CA LEU A 130 6.00 -11.06 -13.37
C LEU A 130 5.71 -11.10 -11.87
N TRP A 131 4.95 -10.13 -11.41
CA TRP A 131 4.50 -10.08 -10.03
C TRP A 131 3.24 -10.92 -9.82
N SER A 132 3.29 -11.85 -8.87
CA SER A 132 2.16 -12.71 -8.54
C SER A 132 1.25 -12.04 -7.52
N ARG A 133 0.06 -11.62 -7.94
CA ARG A 133 -0.95 -11.12 -7.00
C ARG A 133 -1.54 -12.30 -6.24
N ALA A 134 -1.32 -12.36 -4.93
CA ALA A 134 -2.01 -13.32 -4.06
C ALA A 134 -3.43 -12.85 -3.79
N PHE A 135 -4.37 -13.22 -4.67
CA PHE A 135 -5.78 -12.91 -4.45
C PHE A 135 -6.40 -13.95 -3.52
N ARG A 136 -7.07 -13.48 -2.47
CA ARG A 136 -7.99 -14.29 -1.68
C ARG A 136 -9.41 -13.95 -2.13
N ARG A 137 -10.05 -14.85 -2.88
CA ARG A 137 -11.46 -14.72 -3.27
C ARG A 137 -12.21 -15.96 -2.84
N SER A 138 -13.14 -15.80 -1.90
CA SER A 138 -14.07 -16.85 -1.46
C SER A 138 -15.45 -16.72 -2.10
N ASP A 139 -15.66 -15.68 -2.88
CA ASP A 139 -16.94 -15.28 -3.41
C ASP A 139 -17.15 -15.67 -4.87
N SER A 140 -16.09 -15.99 -5.62
CA SER A 140 -16.17 -16.26 -7.05
C SER A 140 -15.34 -17.44 -7.55
N HIS A 141 -15.93 -18.20 -8.47
CA HIS A 141 -15.29 -19.29 -9.20
C HIS A 141 -14.13 -18.83 -10.10
N ARG A 142 -13.98 -17.52 -10.35
CA ARG A 142 -12.84 -16.95 -11.09
C ARG A 142 -11.49 -17.33 -10.47
N HIS A 143 -11.51 -17.58 -9.16
CA HIS A 143 -10.39 -18.10 -8.39
C HIS A 143 -9.84 -19.43 -8.94
N THR A 144 -10.66 -20.23 -9.63
CA THR A 144 -10.29 -21.57 -10.10
C THR A 144 -9.50 -21.62 -11.41
N PHE A 145 -9.26 -20.50 -12.08
CA PHE A 145 -8.60 -20.45 -13.40
C PHE A 145 -7.07 -20.29 -13.35
N GLY A 146 -6.45 -20.24 -12.16
CA GLY A 146 -5.02 -19.94 -12.04
C GLY A 146 -4.34 -20.54 -10.82
N THR A 147 -4.93 -21.57 -10.21
CA THR A 147 -4.40 -22.11 -8.96
C THR A 147 -3.56 -23.35 -9.17
N ARG A 148 -2.27 -23.24 -8.85
CA ARG A 148 -1.25 -24.27 -9.07
C ARG A 148 -1.36 -25.47 -8.13
N TYR A 149 -2.05 -25.33 -7.00
CA TYR A 149 -2.08 -26.32 -5.91
C TYR A 149 -3.48 -26.89 -5.65
N MET A 150 -4.31 -27.01 -6.70
CA MET A 150 -5.60 -27.69 -6.57
C MET A 150 -5.39 -29.20 -6.37
N ASP A 151 -6.24 -29.81 -5.56
CA ASP A 151 -6.32 -31.26 -5.41
C ASP A 151 -6.55 -31.89 -6.79
N THR A 152 -5.58 -32.70 -7.24
CA THR A 152 -5.58 -33.33 -8.56
C THR A 152 -6.83 -34.15 -8.83
N ASP A 153 -7.34 -34.83 -7.80
CA ASP A 153 -8.52 -35.69 -7.89
C ASP A 153 -9.79 -34.85 -8.07
N PHE A 154 -9.77 -33.61 -7.57
CA PHE A 154 -10.88 -32.68 -7.73
C PHE A 154 -10.82 -31.89 -9.05
N ILE A 155 -9.64 -31.73 -9.69
CA ILE A 155 -9.48 -31.00 -10.95
C ILE A 155 -10.41 -31.57 -12.03
N GLU A 156 -10.40 -32.89 -12.21
CA GLU A 156 -11.20 -33.57 -13.23
C GLU A 156 -12.70 -33.36 -12.97
N LYS A 157 -13.12 -33.58 -11.72
CA LYS A 157 -14.51 -33.37 -11.29
C LYS A 157 -14.96 -31.93 -11.52
N TRP A 158 -14.11 -30.95 -11.21
CA TRP A 158 -14.42 -29.53 -11.44
C TRP A 158 -14.52 -29.18 -12.92
N ASN A 159 -13.64 -29.74 -13.77
CA ASN A 159 -13.71 -29.56 -15.22
C ASN A 159 -15.00 -30.13 -15.81
N LEU A 160 -15.44 -31.32 -15.36
CA LEU A 160 -16.72 -31.90 -15.75
C LEU A 160 -17.92 -31.03 -15.31
N ILE A 161 -17.88 -30.49 -14.09
CA ILE A 161 -18.90 -29.55 -13.60
C ILE A 161 -18.95 -28.31 -14.50
N LYS A 162 -17.81 -27.68 -14.80
CA LYS A 162 -17.73 -26.51 -15.69
C LYS A 162 -18.28 -26.83 -17.08
N ALA A 163 -17.91 -27.98 -17.66
CA ALA A 163 -18.40 -28.41 -18.97
C ALA A 163 -19.92 -28.58 -18.98
N LYS A 164 -20.50 -29.23 -17.97
CA LYS A 164 -21.96 -29.40 -17.82
C LYS A 164 -22.70 -28.07 -17.71
N VAL A 165 -22.15 -27.11 -16.95
CA VAL A 165 -22.74 -25.77 -16.84
C VAL A 165 -22.61 -24.99 -18.14
N ALA A 166 -21.48 -25.12 -18.85
CA ALA A 166 -21.28 -24.48 -20.15
C ALA A 166 -22.26 -25.00 -21.21
N SER A 167 -22.50 -26.32 -21.26
CA SER A 167 -23.41 -26.98 -22.20
C SER A 167 -24.90 -26.73 -21.91
N ASP A 168 -25.25 -26.16 -20.76
CA ASP A 168 -26.65 -25.86 -20.42
C ASP A 168 -27.24 -24.78 -21.35
N THR A 169 -28.16 -25.14 -22.23
CA THR A 169 -28.78 -24.19 -23.17
C THR A 169 -29.94 -23.41 -22.56
N LYS A 170 -30.41 -23.78 -21.36
CA LYS A 170 -31.58 -23.14 -20.72
C LYS A 170 -31.22 -21.87 -19.96
N ARG A 171 -29.99 -21.79 -19.45
CA ARG A 171 -29.51 -20.66 -18.63
C ARG A 171 -28.76 -19.62 -19.44
N LYS A 172 -28.98 -18.35 -19.13
CA LYS A 172 -28.16 -17.25 -19.67
C LYS A 172 -26.75 -17.27 -19.07
N SER A 173 -25.80 -16.60 -19.73
CA SER A 173 -24.39 -16.55 -19.29
C SER A 173 -24.21 -16.04 -17.85
N THR A 174 -24.98 -15.04 -17.44
CA THR A 174 -24.96 -14.47 -16.08
C THR A 174 -25.43 -15.48 -15.03
N GLU A 175 -26.47 -16.25 -15.33
CA GLU A 175 -27.02 -17.30 -14.45
C GLU A 175 -26.05 -18.48 -14.33
N LYS A 176 -25.38 -18.86 -15.42
CA LYS A 176 -24.30 -19.85 -15.41
C LYS A 176 -23.15 -19.44 -14.50
N ASN A 177 -22.69 -18.19 -14.60
CA ASN A 177 -21.63 -17.66 -13.72
C ASN A 177 -22.05 -17.68 -12.25
N THR A 178 -23.30 -17.28 -11.96
CA THR A 178 -23.85 -17.30 -10.60
C THR A 178 -23.94 -18.73 -10.05
N LEU A 179 -24.31 -19.69 -10.89
CA LEU A 179 -24.33 -21.11 -10.53
C LEU A 179 -22.91 -21.64 -10.23
N LEU A 180 -21.93 -21.27 -11.05
CA LEU A 180 -20.53 -21.62 -10.80
C LEU A 180 -20.01 -21.03 -9.49
N ASP A 181 -20.36 -19.78 -9.17
CA ASP A 181 -19.98 -19.16 -7.88
C ASP A 181 -20.60 -19.90 -6.69
N LYS A 182 -21.87 -20.35 -6.79
CA LYS A 182 -22.52 -21.17 -5.76
C LYS A 182 -21.85 -22.54 -5.60
N LEU A 183 -21.55 -23.21 -6.72
CA LEU A 183 -20.86 -24.50 -6.71
C LEU A 183 -19.44 -24.38 -6.17
N PHE A 184 -18.72 -23.31 -6.52
CA PHE A 184 -17.41 -23.00 -5.97
C PHE A 184 -17.47 -22.88 -4.44
N LYS A 185 -18.42 -22.09 -3.89
CA LYS A 185 -18.60 -21.98 -2.43
C LYS A 185 -18.88 -23.31 -1.75
N ARG A 186 -19.64 -24.21 -2.40
CA ARG A 186 -19.92 -25.56 -1.89
C ARG A 186 -18.66 -26.42 -1.80
N TYR A 187 -17.74 -26.29 -2.75
CA TYR A 187 -16.50 -27.07 -2.83
C TYR A 187 -15.26 -26.28 -2.39
N MET A 188 -15.44 -25.18 -1.65
CA MET A 188 -14.38 -24.23 -1.31
C MET A 188 -13.19 -24.88 -0.61
N GLY A 189 -13.40 -25.94 0.18
CA GLY A 189 -12.33 -26.69 0.85
C GLY A 189 -11.37 -27.43 -0.10
N TYR A 190 -11.76 -27.68 -1.35
CA TYR A 190 -10.93 -28.33 -2.37
C TYR A 190 -10.15 -27.32 -3.22
N PHE A 191 -10.41 -26.02 -3.03
CA PHE A 191 -9.68 -24.97 -3.71
C PHE A 191 -8.70 -24.32 -2.73
N PRO A 192 -7.39 -24.31 -3.01
CA PRO A 192 -6.49 -23.33 -2.43
C PRO A 192 -7.08 -21.93 -2.58
N MET A 193 -7.34 -21.25 -1.45
CA MET A 193 -7.96 -19.92 -1.39
C MET A 193 -7.00 -18.77 -1.77
N TYR A 194 -5.93 -19.10 -2.48
CA TYR A 194 -4.97 -18.17 -3.06
C TYR A 194 -4.74 -18.58 -4.52
N TYR A 195 -4.89 -17.66 -5.47
CA TYR A 195 -4.43 -17.86 -6.85
C TYR A 195 -3.47 -16.75 -7.23
N SER A 196 -2.51 -17.07 -8.08
CA SER A 196 -1.53 -16.11 -8.60
C SER A 196 -1.86 -15.81 -10.06
N THR A 197 -2.29 -14.59 -10.35
CA THR A 197 -2.23 -14.09 -11.73
C THR A 197 -0.93 -13.30 -11.88
N PRO A 198 0.01 -13.75 -12.72
CA PRO A 198 1.20 -12.97 -13.00
C PRO A 198 0.78 -11.69 -13.71
N THR A 199 1.12 -10.55 -13.13
CA THR A 199 0.93 -9.23 -13.70
C THR A 199 2.28 -8.59 -13.90
N ARG A 200 2.49 -7.95 -15.05
CA ARG A 200 3.75 -7.26 -15.32
C ARG A 200 3.88 -6.04 -14.42
N ARG A 201 5.05 -5.90 -13.81
CA ARG A 201 5.41 -4.80 -12.93
C ARG A 201 6.77 -4.24 -13.32
N GLU A 202 6.80 -2.93 -13.51
CA GLU A 202 7.99 -2.19 -13.90
C GLU A 202 8.86 -1.93 -12.67
N TYR A 203 10.16 -2.20 -12.80
CA TYR A 203 11.20 -1.86 -11.85
C TYR A 203 12.18 -0.91 -12.55
N THR A 204 12.57 0.14 -11.83
CA THR A 204 13.45 1.18 -12.36
C THR A 204 14.73 1.24 -11.56
N GLN A 205 15.86 1.24 -12.26
CA GLN A 205 17.19 1.46 -11.67
C GLN A 205 17.61 2.91 -11.89
N TYR A 206 18.15 3.54 -10.85
CA TYR A 206 18.53 4.95 -10.83
C TYR A 206 20.04 5.11 -10.62
N ASP A 207 20.59 6.18 -11.21
CA ASP A 207 21.97 6.63 -11.01
C ASP A 207 21.99 7.72 -9.93
N GLY A 208 22.17 7.31 -8.68
CA GLY A 208 22.26 8.20 -7.54
C GLY A 208 20.97 8.34 -6.73
N ASN A 209 20.91 9.42 -5.94
CA ASN A 209 19.96 9.54 -4.83
C ASN A 209 18.82 10.49 -5.17
N PHE A 210 17.62 10.15 -4.70
CA PHE A 210 16.53 11.14 -4.62
C PHE A 210 16.87 12.13 -3.51
N GLN A 211 16.67 13.41 -3.78
CA GLN A 211 16.74 14.45 -2.74
C GLN A 211 15.41 15.17 -2.72
N ILE A 212 14.67 15.04 -1.63
CA ILE A 212 13.31 15.55 -1.53
C ILE A 212 13.29 16.59 -0.43
N LYS A 213 13.01 17.83 -0.80
CA LYS A 213 12.77 18.89 0.17
C LYS A 213 11.39 18.72 0.76
N LEU A 214 11.32 18.66 2.09
CA LEU A 214 10.08 18.49 2.84
C LEU A 214 9.89 19.66 3.82
N SER A 215 8.64 20.08 3.94
CA SER A 215 8.17 20.84 5.09
C SER A 215 7.69 19.82 6.12
N MET A 216 8.29 19.74 7.31
CA MET A 216 8.09 18.63 8.25
C MET A 216 7.82 19.14 9.66
N ASP A 217 7.05 18.37 10.44
CA ASP A 217 6.87 18.55 11.87
C ASP A 217 8.15 18.23 12.65
N GLU A 218 8.52 19.11 13.57
CA GLU A 218 9.74 18.99 14.37
C GLU A 218 9.78 17.68 15.19
N SER A 219 8.64 17.24 15.73
CA SER A 219 8.56 15.99 16.50
C SER A 219 8.80 14.78 15.59
N LEU A 220 8.29 14.82 14.36
CA LEU A 220 8.55 13.76 13.37
C LEU A 220 10.03 13.73 12.99
N PHE A 221 10.62 14.89 12.72
CA PHE A 221 12.04 14.99 12.38
C PHE A 221 12.93 14.44 13.51
N ALA A 222 12.64 14.78 14.77
CA ALA A 222 13.37 14.28 15.92
C ALA A 222 13.27 12.76 16.06
N GLN A 223 12.05 12.19 15.92
CA GLN A 223 11.86 10.73 15.97
C GLN A 223 12.62 10.01 14.84
N LEU A 224 12.54 10.53 13.62
CA LEU A 224 13.24 9.95 12.47
C LEU A 224 14.75 10.03 12.65
N THR A 225 15.29 11.18 13.02
CA THR A 225 16.74 11.36 13.21
C THR A 225 17.27 10.40 14.28
N ASN A 226 16.58 10.29 15.42
CA ASN A 226 16.96 9.36 16.49
C ASN A 226 16.94 7.89 16.05
N LYS A 227 15.98 7.51 15.21
CA LYS A 227 15.86 6.14 14.71
C LYS A 227 16.89 5.84 13.62
N LEU A 228 17.13 6.78 12.71
CA LEU A 228 18.07 6.66 11.58
C LEU A 228 19.54 6.54 12.02
N VAL A 229 19.91 7.02 13.21
CA VAL A 229 21.24 6.77 13.81
C VAL A 229 21.49 5.26 13.98
N LYS A 230 20.44 4.47 14.26
CA LYS A 230 20.54 3.03 14.49
C LYS A 230 20.15 2.20 13.27
N GLU A 231 19.08 2.60 12.59
CA GLU A 231 18.46 1.87 11.48
C GLU A 231 18.09 2.85 10.37
N ASN A 232 18.91 2.90 9.33
CA ASN A 232 18.79 3.79 8.17
C ASN A 232 18.28 3.08 6.91
N ILE A 233 17.87 1.82 7.02
CA ILE A 233 17.34 1.03 5.91
C ILE A 233 15.81 0.96 6.02
N GLY A 234 15.12 1.18 4.90
CA GLY A 234 13.67 1.04 4.80
C GLY A 234 13.24 0.49 3.45
N TYR A 235 11.92 0.44 3.23
CA TYR A 235 11.33 -0.02 1.97
C TYR A 235 10.48 1.09 1.33
N LEU A 236 10.70 1.32 0.04
CA LEU A 236 9.96 2.31 -0.74
C LEU A 236 9.08 1.62 -1.81
N GLY A 237 7.78 1.90 -1.75
CA GLY A 237 6.77 1.31 -2.65
C GLY A 237 6.37 -0.12 -2.27
N SER A 238 7.31 -1.06 -2.22
CA SER A 238 7.12 -2.43 -1.73
C SER A 238 8.31 -2.91 -0.92
N ASN A 239 8.16 -4.02 -0.18
CA ASN A 239 9.22 -4.66 0.62
C ASN A 239 10.44 -5.14 -0.19
N GLU A 240 10.36 -5.15 -1.52
CA GLU A 240 11.47 -5.42 -2.44
C GLU A 240 12.29 -4.16 -2.77
N GLY A 241 11.75 -2.96 -2.55
CA GLY A 241 12.40 -1.69 -2.87
C GLY A 241 13.23 -1.17 -1.70
N TRP A 242 14.35 -1.84 -1.39
CA TRP A 242 15.23 -1.48 -0.29
C TRP A 242 15.90 -0.14 -0.56
N VAL A 243 15.89 0.75 0.43
CA VAL A 243 16.51 2.07 0.34
C VAL A 243 17.30 2.39 1.60
N HIS A 244 18.37 3.13 1.44
CA HIS A 244 19.11 3.78 2.51
C HIS A 244 18.64 5.24 2.63
N LEU A 245 18.47 5.71 3.86
CA LEU A 245 17.87 7.00 4.17
C LEU A 245 18.79 7.88 4.99
N THR A 246 18.88 9.14 4.55
CA THR A 246 19.49 10.21 5.33
C THR A 246 18.48 11.36 5.41
N ILE A 247 18.35 11.97 6.58
CA ILE A 247 17.55 13.17 6.75
C ILE A 247 18.40 14.24 7.43
N LYS A 248 18.32 15.47 6.93
CA LYS A 248 19.04 16.62 7.50
C LYS A 248 18.18 17.87 7.44
N GLU A 249 18.39 18.75 8.40
CA GLU A 249 17.79 20.07 8.37
C GLU A 249 18.32 20.86 7.16
N PHE A 250 17.42 21.61 6.52
CA PHE A 250 17.78 22.50 5.43
C PHE A 250 18.05 23.90 5.98
N THR A 251 19.31 24.17 6.31
CA THR A 251 19.80 25.52 6.60
C THR A 251 20.16 26.23 5.29
N VAL A 252 19.57 27.41 5.08
CA VAL A 252 19.87 28.33 3.96
C VAL A 252 21.19 29.06 4.23
#